data_AF-A0A1E1ML20-F1
#
_entry.id   AF-A0A1E1ML20-F1
#
_cell.length_a   1.000
_cell.length_b   1.000
_cell.length_c   1.000
_cell.angle_alpha   90.00
_cell.angle_beta   90.00
_cell.angle_gamma   90.00
#
_symmetry.space_group_name_H-M   'P 1'
#
loop_
_entity.id
_entity.type
_entity.pdbx_description
1 polymer ?
#
loop_
_entity_poly.entity_id
_entity_poly.type
_entity_poly.pdbx_seq_one_letter_code
_entity_poly.pdbx_strand_id
1 'polypeptide(L)'
;MIYIDQPTQVGFSYSIPINGYFDSDFQFVALSNATCPDYAVDSETCGTYSSPIQTLTANSTRNAAPNFWKTLQGFMGAFPQYSRNGFHFSSESYGGHYGPIFNEYIEEQNAKNIPGAHKISLETVLIGNGWYDPLIMFQSHYNYTVSPGNTYDYSPFNASVKSELYDNLYGSGNCTDQIKNCAATGLNDICRAANAFCALYVENLYDKHLGRDKHDIRFLSPDPFPSKFFIDYLNAPEVQAAIGAYQNFSESSLTVYDAFVTTGDESRESGTVEALNKLVSQNVTVMLYAGDADYDCNWLANEVTAGEVKAPGFDCAGYVNITTSDTVVHGQVKQAGKFSFVRVYDCAHEVPFYQPLAALEIFDRAINGKDIATGVHSPADGYLTVGTKKSKYREGSSTIQYEIVPWDATYNTTTGLPNPPGGLKRRGLGLLSKEGKLRLRF
;
A
#
# COMPACT_ATOMS: atom_id res chain seq x y z
N MET A 1 18.45 -3.01 2.17
CA MET A 1 17.21 -2.41 1.65
C MET A 1 17.33 -0.90 1.76
N ILE A 2 16.71 -0.16 0.84
CA ILE A 2 16.59 1.31 0.91
C ILE A 2 15.10 1.63 0.85
N TYR A 3 14.65 2.52 1.73
CA TYR A 3 13.30 3.08 1.73
C TYR A 3 13.40 4.52 1.20
N ILE A 4 12.54 4.88 0.27
CA ILE A 4 12.57 6.17 -0.41
C ILE A 4 11.20 6.82 -0.24
N ASP A 5 11.11 7.84 0.60
CA ASP A 5 9.93 8.69 0.69
C ASP A 5 9.78 9.44 -0.63
N GLN A 6 8.66 9.23 -1.32
CA GLN A 6 8.41 9.81 -2.63
C GLN A 6 6.90 9.92 -2.90
N PRO A 7 6.46 10.86 -3.76
CA PRO A 7 7.25 11.93 -4.40
C PRO A 7 7.68 13.02 -3.42
N THR A 8 8.22 14.14 -3.92
CA THR A 8 8.47 15.34 -3.10
C THR A 8 7.23 15.67 -2.26
N GLN A 9 7.43 16.08 -1.02
CA GLN A 9 6.41 16.40 -0.01
C GLN A 9 5.77 15.19 0.71
N VAL A 10 6.31 13.97 0.57
CA VAL A 10 5.92 12.78 1.37
C VAL A 10 6.99 12.48 2.42
N GLY A 11 6.60 12.08 3.63
CA GLY A 11 7.54 11.65 4.68
C GLY A 11 8.57 12.72 5.03
N PHE A 12 9.85 12.40 4.86
CA PHE A 12 10.95 13.35 4.96
C PHE A 12 11.37 13.99 3.62
N SER A 13 10.80 13.58 2.48
CA SER A 13 11.05 14.22 1.19
C SER A 13 10.31 15.55 1.11
N TYR A 14 11.02 16.66 0.89
CA TYR A 14 10.45 18.00 1.00
C TYR A 14 10.80 18.92 -0.16
N SER A 15 9.98 19.96 -0.35
CA SER A 15 10.25 21.05 -1.30
C SER A 15 10.89 22.24 -0.58
N ILE A 16 10.09 23.20 -0.13
CA ILE A 16 10.52 24.35 0.65
C ILE A 16 10.13 24.08 2.11
N PRO A 17 11.08 23.94 3.04
CA PRO A 17 10.76 23.70 4.43
C PRO A 17 10.24 24.99 5.08
N ILE A 18 9.09 24.90 5.75
CA ILE A 18 8.43 26.01 6.44
C ILE A 18 7.95 25.56 7.82
N ASN A 19 7.92 26.49 8.77
CA ASN A 19 7.38 26.20 10.09
C ASN A 19 5.86 26.22 10.05
N GLY A 20 5.23 25.29 10.74
CA GLY A 20 3.80 25.13 10.74
C GLY A 20 3.32 24.14 11.78
N TYR A 21 2.01 23.93 11.79
CA TYR A 21 1.39 22.85 12.54
C TYR A 21 0.19 22.31 11.76
N PHE A 22 -0.25 21.11 12.11
CA PHE A 22 -1.51 20.56 11.64
C PHE A 22 -2.60 20.81 12.67
N ASP A 23 -3.73 21.38 12.24
CA ASP A 23 -4.90 21.57 13.10
C ASP A 23 -5.68 20.27 13.34
N SER A 24 -6.80 20.36 14.06
CA SER A 24 -7.66 19.21 14.37
C SER A 24 -8.30 18.55 13.15
N ASP A 25 -8.36 19.26 12.01
CA ASP A 25 -8.87 18.76 10.74
C ASP A 25 -7.73 18.28 9.82
N PHE A 26 -6.53 18.11 10.38
CA PHE A 26 -5.30 17.75 9.68
C PHE A 26 -4.95 18.70 8.52
N GLN A 27 -5.38 19.96 8.62
CA GLN A 27 -4.99 21.00 7.67
C GLN A 27 -3.70 21.65 8.13
N PHE A 28 -2.80 21.87 7.16
CA PHE A 28 -1.53 22.53 7.44
C PHE A 28 -1.71 24.05 7.60
N VAL A 29 -1.21 24.59 8.71
CA VAL A 29 -1.20 26.02 9.00
C VAL A 29 0.24 26.53 9.08
N ALA A 30 0.59 27.40 8.13
CA ALA A 30 1.92 28.02 8.09
C ALA A 30 2.11 29.06 9.20
N LEU A 31 3.27 29.03 9.85
CA LEU A 31 3.68 30.01 10.86
C LEU A 31 4.62 31.06 10.24
N SER A 32 4.46 32.31 10.69
CA SER A 32 5.32 33.42 10.24
C SER A 32 6.73 33.41 10.84
N ASN A 33 6.95 32.62 11.90
CA ASN A 33 8.23 32.42 12.56
C ASN A 33 8.27 31.02 13.20
N ALA A 34 9.37 30.70 13.91
CA ALA A 34 9.56 29.39 14.57
C ALA A 34 8.83 29.25 15.92
N THR A 35 7.99 30.22 16.31
CA THR A 35 7.26 30.18 17.57
C THR A 35 5.93 29.47 17.37
N CYS A 36 5.77 28.32 18.01
CA CYS A 36 4.50 27.61 18.05
C CYS A 36 3.47 28.40 18.89
N PRO A 37 2.26 28.68 18.37
CA PRO A 37 1.19 29.30 19.15
C PRO A 37 0.73 28.42 20.31
N ASP A 38 0.37 29.01 21.46
CA ASP A 38 -0.03 28.27 22.67
C ASP A 38 -1.11 27.20 22.41
N TYR A 39 -2.08 27.50 21.55
CA TYR A 39 -3.17 26.57 21.21
C TYR A 39 -2.75 25.40 20.31
N ALA A 40 -1.59 25.48 19.66
CA ALA A 40 -1.01 24.43 18.81
C ALA A 40 0.12 23.65 19.52
N VAL A 41 0.60 24.13 20.66
CA VAL A 41 1.54 23.37 21.51
C VAL A 41 0.86 22.11 22.04
N ASP A 42 -0.41 22.22 22.43
CA ASP A 42 -1.19 21.10 22.98
C ASP A 42 -1.48 19.99 21.94
N SER A 43 -1.37 20.28 20.64
CA SER A 43 -1.55 19.28 19.58
C SER A 43 -0.29 18.50 19.25
N GLU A 44 0.88 18.89 19.78
CA GLU A 44 2.19 18.29 19.48
C GLU A 44 2.52 18.23 17.97
N THR A 45 1.81 19.00 17.14
CA THR A 45 1.95 19.03 15.67
C THR A 45 2.81 20.18 15.17
N CYS A 46 3.34 21.02 16.06
CA CYS A 46 4.23 22.10 15.67
C CYS A 46 5.59 21.59 15.22
N GLY A 47 6.04 22.04 14.06
CA GLY A 47 7.28 21.57 13.47
C GLY A 47 7.68 22.32 12.21
N THR A 48 8.69 21.78 11.54
CA THR A 48 9.08 22.19 10.18
C THR A 48 8.53 21.15 9.21
N TYR A 49 7.84 21.59 8.16
CA TYR A 49 7.21 20.73 7.17
C TYR A 49 7.45 21.25 5.76
N SER A 50 7.16 20.42 4.76
CA SER A 50 7.22 20.86 3.37
C SER A 50 6.09 21.83 3.06
N SER A 51 6.40 22.92 2.37
CA SER A 51 5.40 23.89 1.92
C SER A 51 4.35 23.21 1.03
N PRO A 52 3.04 23.42 1.29
CA PRO A 52 1.95 22.71 0.61
C PRO A 52 1.66 23.32 -0.78
N ILE A 53 2.69 23.43 -1.62
CA ILE A 53 2.58 23.96 -2.97
C ILE A 53 2.46 22.78 -3.94
N GLN A 54 1.25 22.53 -4.46
CA GLN A 54 0.98 21.39 -5.34
C GLN A 54 1.86 21.37 -6.60
N THR A 55 2.24 22.53 -7.14
CA THR A 55 3.10 22.61 -8.35
C THR A 55 4.56 22.21 -8.08
N LEU A 56 4.96 22.03 -6.83
CA LEU A 56 6.29 21.55 -6.43
C LEU A 56 6.32 20.05 -6.15
N THR A 57 5.25 19.31 -6.46
CA THR A 57 5.23 17.85 -6.43
C THR A 57 4.72 17.27 -7.75
N ALA A 58 4.91 15.96 -7.93
CA ALA A 58 4.31 15.26 -9.06
C ALA A 58 2.78 15.21 -8.87
N ASN A 59 2.06 15.24 -9.99
CA ASN A 59 0.59 15.18 -10.00
C ASN A 59 0.05 13.92 -10.71
N SER A 60 0.95 12.99 -11.04
CA SER A 60 0.63 11.68 -11.62
C SER A 60 1.80 10.72 -11.44
N THR A 61 1.51 9.43 -11.49
CA THR A 61 2.49 8.34 -11.45
C THR A 61 3.54 8.51 -12.55
N ARG A 62 3.11 8.83 -13.79
CA ARG A 62 4.04 9.07 -14.92
C ARG A 62 4.95 10.27 -14.69
N ASN A 63 4.47 11.32 -14.03
CA ASN A 63 5.27 12.51 -13.71
C ASN A 63 6.20 12.29 -12.51
N ALA A 64 5.90 11.32 -11.63
CA ALA A 64 6.75 10.95 -10.51
C ALA A 64 7.96 10.08 -10.95
N ALA A 65 7.78 9.19 -11.94
CA ALA A 65 8.80 8.24 -12.39
C ALA A 65 10.17 8.87 -12.76
N PRO A 66 10.24 10.02 -13.48
CA PRO A 66 11.52 10.68 -13.78
C PRO A 66 12.28 11.12 -12.54
N ASN A 67 11.58 11.59 -11.49
CA ASN A 67 12.21 12.03 -10.26
C ASN A 67 12.72 10.83 -9.46
N PHE A 68 11.95 9.75 -9.40
CA PHE A 68 12.40 8.51 -8.79
C PHE A 68 13.68 7.97 -9.47
N TRP A 69 13.70 7.92 -10.80
CA TRP A 69 14.90 7.51 -11.55
C TRP A 69 16.10 8.41 -11.25
N LYS A 70 15.93 9.74 -11.23
CA LYS A 70 17.00 10.68 -10.88
C LYS A 70 17.51 10.47 -9.45
N THR A 71 16.62 10.18 -8.49
CA THR A 71 17.01 9.85 -7.12
C THR A 71 17.90 8.60 -7.09
N LEU A 72 17.54 7.55 -7.83
CA LEU A 72 18.39 6.36 -7.96
C LEU A 72 19.73 6.67 -8.63
N GLN A 73 19.76 7.48 -9.68
CA GLN A 73 21.01 7.92 -10.32
C GLN A 73 21.92 8.65 -9.32
N GLY A 74 21.36 9.58 -8.53
CA GLY A 74 22.11 10.28 -7.49
C GLY A 74 22.61 9.36 -6.39
N PHE A 75 21.74 8.46 -5.90
CA PHE A 75 22.10 7.47 -4.88
C PHE A 75 23.20 6.53 -5.36
N MET A 76 23.09 5.97 -6.57
CA MET A 76 24.10 5.09 -7.14
C MET A 76 25.41 5.82 -7.47
N GLY A 77 25.35 7.12 -7.78
CA GLY A 77 26.54 7.95 -7.94
C GLY A 77 27.26 8.23 -6.62
N ALA A 78 26.51 8.52 -5.56
CA ALA A 78 27.05 8.74 -4.22
C ALA A 78 27.52 7.44 -3.53
N PHE A 79 26.85 6.33 -3.81
CA PHE A 79 27.10 5.02 -3.21
C PHE A 79 27.27 3.92 -4.29
N PRO A 80 28.35 3.99 -5.10
CA PRO A 80 28.56 3.10 -6.25
C PRO A 80 28.81 1.64 -5.88
N GLN A 81 28.97 1.31 -4.59
CA GLN A 81 28.98 -0.07 -4.11
C GLN A 81 27.61 -0.75 -4.22
N TYR A 82 26.51 0.02 -4.14
CA TYR A 82 25.15 -0.52 -4.19
C TYR A 82 24.58 -0.61 -5.61
N SER A 83 25.30 -0.13 -6.62
CA SER A 83 24.90 -0.23 -8.02
C SER A 83 25.41 -1.50 -8.73
N ARG A 84 26.05 -2.43 -8.00
CA ARG A 84 26.85 -3.53 -8.59
C ARG A 84 26.13 -4.86 -8.70
N ASN A 85 25.12 -5.13 -7.87
CA ASN A 85 24.59 -6.48 -7.64
C ASN A 85 23.08 -6.58 -7.94
N GLY A 86 22.64 -6.05 -9.08
CA GLY A 86 21.21 -6.02 -9.41
C GLY A 86 20.43 -4.98 -8.59
N PHE A 87 19.21 -4.72 -9.04
CA PHE A 87 18.25 -3.82 -8.40
C PHE A 87 16.92 -4.55 -8.29
N HIS A 88 16.38 -4.59 -7.07
CA HIS A 88 15.08 -5.18 -6.78
C HIS A 88 14.19 -4.05 -6.26
N PHE A 89 12.98 -3.96 -6.80
CA PHE A 89 11.99 -2.97 -6.43
C PHE A 89 10.83 -3.65 -5.71
N SER A 90 10.39 -3.07 -4.60
CA SER A 90 9.19 -3.52 -3.90
C SER A 90 8.32 -2.33 -3.54
N SER A 91 7.00 -2.50 -3.63
CA SER A 91 5.99 -1.50 -3.28
C SER A 91 4.69 -2.15 -2.83
N GLU A 92 3.79 -1.37 -2.26
CA GLU A 92 2.49 -1.83 -1.76
C GLU A 92 1.39 -0.79 -2.05
N SER A 93 0.11 -1.19 -2.06
CA SER A 93 -1.03 -0.27 -2.16
C SER A 93 -1.04 0.51 -3.48
N TYR A 94 -1.06 1.84 -3.44
CA TYR A 94 -0.82 2.72 -4.60
C TYR A 94 0.52 2.43 -5.31
N GLY A 95 1.43 1.69 -4.66
CA GLY A 95 2.56 1.03 -5.28
C GLY A 95 2.21 0.13 -6.46
N GLY A 96 0.96 -0.31 -6.64
CA GLY A 96 0.50 -0.95 -7.88
C GLY A 96 0.51 -0.03 -9.10
N HIS A 97 0.46 1.29 -8.91
CA HIS A 97 0.72 2.28 -9.94
C HIS A 97 2.23 2.54 -10.10
N TYR A 98 2.92 2.83 -8.98
CA TYR A 98 4.35 3.16 -9.01
C TYR A 98 5.20 1.99 -9.52
N GLY A 99 4.99 0.79 -9.03
CA GLY A 99 5.78 -0.40 -9.32
C GLY A 99 5.92 -0.67 -10.81
N PRO A 100 4.84 -0.85 -11.57
CA PRO A 100 4.94 -1.09 -13.01
C PRO A 100 5.54 0.10 -13.75
N ILE A 101 5.03 1.32 -13.51
CA ILE A 101 5.38 2.50 -14.31
C ILE A 101 6.80 2.99 -14.04
N PHE A 102 7.27 2.96 -12.79
CA PHE A 102 8.63 3.38 -12.45
C PHE A 102 9.65 2.41 -13.05
N ASN A 103 9.37 1.12 -13.01
CA ASN A 103 10.29 0.11 -13.51
C ASN A 103 10.29 0.03 -15.05
N GLU A 104 9.14 0.24 -15.72
CA GLU A 104 9.11 0.50 -17.16
C GLU A 104 10.00 1.70 -17.52
N TYR A 105 9.85 2.81 -16.79
CA TYR A 105 10.64 4.02 -17.04
C TYR A 105 12.15 3.79 -16.84
N ILE A 106 12.53 3.00 -15.83
CA ILE A 106 13.93 2.59 -15.60
C ILE A 106 14.47 1.85 -16.82
N GLU A 107 13.76 0.84 -17.32
CA GLU A 107 14.17 0.06 -18.48
C GLU A 107 14.23 0.91 -19.77
N GLU A 108 13.30 1.85 -19.95
CA GLU A 108 13.35 2.83 -21.04
C GLU A 108 14.59 3.74 -20.95
N GLN A 109 14.99 4.17 -19.75
CA GLN A 109 16.20 4.98 -19.58
C GLN A 109 17.48 4.14 -19.80
N ASN A 110 17.48 2.89 -19.33
CA ASN A 110 18.58 1.94 -19.58
C ASN A 110 18.81 1.75 -21.09
N ALA A 111 17.74 1.59 -21.87
CA ALA A 111 17.81 1.40 -23.32
C ALA A 111 18.41 2.59 -24.08
N LYS A 112 18.31 3.81 -23.53
CA LYS A 112 18.87 5.02 -24.14
C LYS A 112 20.39 5.11 -24.08
N ASN A 113 21.06 4.28 -23.24
CA ASN A 113 22.51 4.30 -23.07
C ASN A 113 23.09 5.71 -22.83
N ILE A 114 22.44 6.49 -21.96
CA ILE A 114 22.79 7.89 -21.70
C ILE A 114 24.22 7.97 -21.12
N PRO A 115 25.17 8.69 -21.75
CA PRO A 115 26.53 8.81 -21.24
C PRO A 115 26.57 9.37 -19.81
N GLY A 116 27.29 8.68 -18.92
CA GLY A 116 27.44 9.06 -17.51
C GLY A 116 26.27 8.64 -16.60
N ALA A 117 25.17 8.12 -17.15
CA ALA A 117 24.10 7.53 -16.34
C ALA A 117 24.50 6.12 -15.87
N HIS A 118 24.13 5.79 -14.64
CA HIS A 118 24.21 4.43 -14.12
C HIS A 118 23.14 3.56 -14.78
N LYS A 119 23.55 2.45 -15.38
CA LYS A 119 22.61 1.41 -15.79
C LYS A 119 22.08 0.72 -14.53
N ILE A 120 20.76 0.77 -14.33
CA ILE A 120 20.09 0.12 -13.20
C ILE A 120 19.72 -1.30 -13.63
N SER A 121 20.45 -2.33 -13.19
CA SER A 121 20.15 -3.72 -13.56
C SER A 121 18.91 -4.22 -12.82
N LEU A 122 17.71 -3.95 -13.34
CA LEU A 122 16.46 -4.37 -12.72
C LEU A 122 16.29 -5.90 -12.81
N GLU A 123 16.24 -6.56 -11.67
CA GLU A 123 16.12 -8.02 -11.57
C GLU A 123 14.73 -8.46 -11.10
N THR A 124 14.09 -7.70 -10.20
CA THR A 124 12.85 -8.12 -9.55
C THR A 124 11.94 -6.94 -9.23
N VAL A 125 10.63 -7.12 -9.43
CA VAL A 125 9.56 -6.21 -9.01
C VAL A 125 8.55 -6.99 -8.18
N LEU A 126 8.37 -6.60 -6.92
CA LEU A 126 7.44 -7.19 -5.97
C LEU A 126 6.36 -6.18 -5.62
N ILE A 127 5.09 -6.53 -5.74
CA ILE A 127 3.99 -5.60 -5.46
C ILE A 127 2.97 -6.27 -4.55
N GLY A 128 2.87 -5.78 -3.32
CA GLY A 128 1.91 -6.22 -2.30
C GLY A 128 0.61 -5.44 -2.40
N ASN A 129 -0.53 -6.11 -2.26
CA ASN A 129 -1.85 -5.48 -2.13
C ASN A 129 -2.00 -4.28 -3.07
N GLY A 130 -1.70 -4.48 -4.37
CA GLY A 130 -1.47 -3.36 -5.28
C GLY A 130 -2.77 -2.85 -5.89
N TRP A 131 -2.85 -1.53 -6.10
CA TRP A 131 -3.87 -0.88 -6.92
C TRP A 131 -3.34 -0.68 -8.35
N TYR A 132 -3.89 -1.38 -9.36
CA TYR A 132 -3.35 -1.40 -10.73
C TYR A 132 -4.31 -0.87 -11.78
N ASP A 133 -5.44 -1.56 -11.96
CA ASP A 133 -6.45 -1.27 -12.96
C ASP A 133 -7.73 -0.85 -12.24
N PRO A 134 -8.23 0.37 -12.48
CA PRO A 134 -9.34 0.90 -11.71
C PRO A 134 -10.64 0.12 -11.94
N LEU A 135 -10.87 -0.41 -13.14
CA LEU A 135 -12.08 -1.17 -13.43
C LEU A 135 -12.09 -2.49 -12.64
N ILE A 136 -10.98 -3.23 -12.65
CA ILE A 136 -10.80 -4.47 -11.88
C ILE A 136 -10.91 -4.17 -10.38
N MET A 137 -10.26 -3.10 -9.90
CA MET A 137 -10.26 -2.72 -8.49
C MET A 137 -11.66 -2.37 -8.01
N PHE A 138 -12.38 -1.46 -8.65
CA PHE A 138 -13.74 -1.11 -8.19
C PHE A 138 -14.73 -2.28 -8.31
N GLN A 139 -14.62 -3.12 -9.34
CA GLN A 139 -15.45 -4.32 -9.43
C GLN A 139 -15.20 -5.31 -8.29
N SER A 140 -13.96 -5.38 -7.82
CA SER A 140 -13.59 -6.29 -6.75
C SER A 140 -14.26 -5.95 -5.40
N HIS A 141 -14.63 -4.70 -5.15
CA HIS A 141 -15.31 -4.28 -3.92
C HIS A 141 -16.67 -4.98 -3.77
N TYR A 142 -17.42 -5.09 -4.87
CA TYR A 142 -18.64 -5.89 -4.94
C TYR A 142 -18.32 -7.39 -4.81
N ASN A 143 -17.31 -7.87 -5.53
CA ASN A 143 -16.97 -9.29 -5.52
C ASN A 143 -16.56 -9.79 -4.12
N TYR A 144 -15.84 -8.96 -3.37
CA TYR A 144 -15.32 -9.26 -2.05
C TYR A 144 -16.38 -9.16 -0.95
N THR A 145 -17.37 -8.28 -1.08
CA THR A 145 -18.40 -8.07 -0.03
C THR A 145 -19.73 -8.76 -0.32
N VAL A 146 -19.99 -9.13 -1.59
CA VAL A 146 -21.28 -9.66 -2.03
C VAL A 146 -21.15 -11.04 -2.66
N SER A 147 -20.46 -11.18 -3.79
CA SER A 147 -20.36 -12.44 -4.52
C SER A 147 -19.14 -12.46 -5.44
N PRO A 148 -18.19 -13.40 -5.27
CA PRO A 148 -18.31 -14.63 -4.48
C PRO A 148 -18.20 -14.43 -2.95
N GLY A 149 -17.83 -13.24 -2.50
CA GLY A 149 -17.59 -12.91 -1.10
C GLY A 149 -16.14 -13.19 -0.67
N ASN A 150 -15.73 -12.54 0.42
CA ASN A 150 -14.44 -12.75 1.06
C ASN A 150 -14.33 -14.17 1.63
N THR A 151 -13.13 -14.51 2.08
CA THR A 151 -12.77 -15.85 2.52
C THR A 151 -12.92 -16.07 4.03
N TYR A 152 -13.40 -15.05 4.74
CA TYR A 152 -13.65 -15.04 6.19
C TYR A 152 -15.10 -15.39 6.56
N ASP A 153 -15.89 -15.90 5.61
CA ASP A 153 -17.32 -16.21 5.78
C ASP A 153 -18.15 -15.05 6.35
N TYR A 154 -17.69 -13.81 6.14
CA TYR A 154 -18.32 -12.61 6.62
C TYR A 154 -19.13 -11.96 5.49
N SER A 155 -20.45 -11.85 5.65
CA SER A 155 -21.32 -11.12 4.72
C SER A 155 -21.70 -9.76 5.33
N PRO A 156 -20.96 -8.68 5.02
CA PRO A 156 -21.12 -7.39 5.72
C PRO A 156 -22.46 -6.69 5.44
N PHE A 157 -23.01 -6.87 4.24
CA PHE A 157 -24.12 -6.05 3.75
C PHE A 157 -25.47 -6.77 3.76
N ASN A 158 -26.52 -6.02 4.14
CA ASN A 158 -27.90 -6.43 3.94
C ASN A 158 -28.32 -6.31 2.46
N ALA A 159 -29.52 -6.78 2.11
CA ALA A 159 -30.00 -6.78 0.72
C ALA A 159 -30.07 -5.37 0.09
N SER A 160 -30.42 -4.34 0.87
CA SER A 160 -30.50 -2.97 0.37
C SER A 160 -29.12 -2.43 0.00
N VAL A 161 -28.13 -2.61 0.88
CA VAL A 161 -26.76 -2.12 0.64
C VAL A 161 -26.09 -2.92 -0.49
N LYS A 162 -26.37 -4.23 -0.61
CA LYS A 162 -25.95 -5.04 -1.77
C LYS A 162 -26.51 -4.49 -3.09
N SER A 163 -27.77 -4.08 -3.10
CA SER A 163 -28.40 -3.48 -4.28
C SER A 163 -27.86 -2.09 -4.59
N GLU A 164 -27.62 -1.26 -3.56
CA GLU A 164 -26.99 0.06 -3.71
C GLU A 164 -25.59 -0.06 -4.31
N LEU A 165 -24.76 -0.97 -3.77
CA LEU A 165 -23.42 -1.21 -4.31
C LEU A 165 -23.45 -1.67 -5.76
N TYR A 166 -24.36 -2.59 -6.10
CA TYR A 166 -24.51 -3.07 -7.48
C TYR A 166 -24.90 -1.94 -8.42
N ASP A 167 -25.86 -1.10 -8.05
CA ASP A 167 -26.29 0.04 -8.86
C ASP A 167 -25.19 1.10 -8.98
N ASN A 168 -24.52 1.46 -7.89
CA ASN A 168 -23.39 2.40 -7.92
C ASN A 168 -22.23 1.89 -8.79
N LEU A 169 -22.04 0.58 -8.88
CA LEU A 169 -20.95 0.00 -9.66
C LEU A 169 -21.32 -0.21 -11.15
N TYR A 170 -22.51 -0.74 -11.43
CA TYR A 170 -22.93 -1.23 -12.75
C TYR A 170 -24.13 -0.50 -13.36
N GLY A 171 -24.78 0.39 -12.61
CA GLY A 171 -25.87 1.24 -13.11
C GLY A 171 -25.40 2.15 -14.25
N SER A 172 -26.32 2.49 -15.14
CA SER A 172 -25.99 3.28 -16.34
C SER A 172 -25.47 4.67 -15.94
N GLY A 173 -24.28 5.02 -16.42
CA GLY A 173 -23.61 6.29 -16.11
C GLY A 173 -22.88 6.31 -14.76
N ASN A 174 -22.88 5.21 -14.02
CA ASN A 174 -22.21 5.12 -12.71
C ASN A 174 -20.75 4.65 -12.86
N CYS A 175 -20.16 4.08 -11.81
CA CYS A 175 -18.71 3.95 -11.67
C CYS A 175 -18.02 3.27 -12.88
N THR A 176 -18.51 2.09 -13.30
CA THR A 176 -17.92 1.37 -14.45
C THR A 176 -17.96 2.18 -15.74
N ASP A 177 -19.07 2.87 -16.03
CA ASP A 177 -19.22 3.69 -17.24
C ASP A 177 -18.32 4.93 -17.19
N GLN A 178 -18.16 5.53 -16.01
CA GLN A 178 -17.28 6.69 -15.82
C GLN A 178 -15.79 6.33 -15.95
N ILE A 179 -15.37 5.18 -15.40
CA ILE A 179 -14.00 4.66 -15.59
C ILE A 179 -13.72 4.42 -17.07
N LYS A 180 -14.64 3.75 -17.78
CA LYS A 180 -14.51 3.52 -19.23
C LYS A 180 -14.45 4.82 -20.02
N ASN A 181 -15.22 5.83 -19.63
CA ASN A 181 -15.17 7.16 -20.26
C ASN A 181 -13.83 7.88 -19.97
N CYS A 182 -13.30 7.77 -18.74
CA CYS A 182 -11.96 8.24 -18.42
C CYS A 182 -10.91 7.57 -19.31
N ALA A 183 -10.92 6.23 -19.42
CA ALA A 183 -9.99 5.48 -20.27
C ALA A 183 -10.08 5.89 -21.75
N ALA A 184 -11.31 6.07 -22.27
CA ALA A 184 -11.53 6.45 -23.67
C ALA A 184 -11.07 7.88 -24.02
N THR A 185 -11.15 8.81 -23.07
CA THR A 185 -10.90 10.24 -23.32
C THR A 185 -9.55 10.71 -22.82
N GLY A 186 -9.05 10.13 -21.72
CA GLY A 186 -7.84 10.56 -21.02
C GLY A 186 -7.93 11.96 -20.39
N LEU A 187 -9.09 12.61 -20.37
CA LEU A 187 -9.24 13.98 -19.88
C LEU A 187 -9.25 14.02 -18.34
N ASN A 188 -8.44 14.90 -17.75
CA ASN A 188 -8.28 15.01 -16.30
C ASN A 188 -9.61 15.22 -15.56
N ASP A 189 -10.47 16.11 -16.04
CA ASP A 189 -11.77 16.36 -15.38
C ASP A 189 -12.70 15.15 -15.42
N ILE A 190 -12.66 14.35 -16.49
CA ILE A 190 -13.46 13.12 -16.61
C ILE A 190 -12.91 12.04 -15.67
N CYS A 191 -11.60 11.85 -15.64
CA CYS A 191 -10.95 10.89 -14.75
C CYS A 191 -11.11 11.26 -13.27
N ARG A 192 -10.99 12.55 -12.92
CA ARG A 192 -11.24 13.04 -11.56
C ARG A 192 -12.70 12.83 -11.15
N ALA A 193 -13.66 13.08 -12.06
CA ALA A 193 -15.07 12.84 -11.78
C ALA A 193 -15.36 11.34 -11.55
N ALA A 194 -14.79 10.47 -12.39
CA ALA A 194 -14.86 9.03 -12.21
C ALA A 194 -14.30 8.60 -10.84
N ASN A 195 -13.11 9.11 -10.48
CA ASN A 195 -12.49 8.84 -9.18
C ASN A 195 -13.39 9.23 -8.03
N ALA A 196 -13.88 10.48 -8.03
CA ALA A 196 -14.72 10.99 -6.97
C ALA A 196 -16.02 10.19 -6.82
N PHE A 197 -16.65 9.80 -7.93
CA PHE A 197 -17.86 8.99 -7.90
C PHE A 197 -17.59 7.59 -7.35
N CYS A 198 -16.59 6.89 -7.89
CA CYS A 198 -16.30 5.51 -7.51
C CYS A 198 -15.82 5.41 -6.06
N ALA A 199 -14.90 6.27 -5.61
CA ALA A 199 -14.45 6.31 -4.23
C ALA A 199 -15.62 6.57 -3.26
N LEU A 200 -16.48 7.55 -3.57
CA LEU A 200 -17.57 7.92 -2.66
C LEU A 200 -18.70 6.88 -2.59
N TYR A 201 -19.08 6.29 -3.73
CA TYR A 201 -20.30 5.48 -3.83
C TYR A 201 -20.05 3.96 -3.91
N VAL A 202 -18.83 3.53 -4.20
CA VAL A 202 -18.46 2.11 -4.27
C VAL A 202 -17.58 1.71 -3.10
N GLU A 203 -16.40 2.34 -2.97
CA GLU A 203 -15.41 2.00 -1.94
C GLU A 203 -15.87 2.43 -0.53
N ASN A 204 -16.18 3.72 -0.33
CA ASN A 204 -16.58 4.28 0.96
C ASN A 204 -17.95 3.75 1.46
N LEU A 205 -18.66 2.95 0.67
CA LEU A 205 -19.84 2.24 1.14
C LEU A 205 -19.49 1.27 2.28
N TYR A 206 -18.27 0.73 2.30
CA TYR A 206 -17.77 -0.10 3.39
C TYR A 206 -17.72 0.66 4.71
N ASP A 207 -16.99 1.78 4.74
CA ASP A 207 -16.81 2.60 5.95
C ASP A 207 -18.14 3.16 6.45
N LYS A 208 -18.99 3.65 5.54
CA LYS A 208 -20.31 4.21 5.85
C LYS A 208 -21.24 3.23 6.58
N HIS A 209 -21.09 1.93 6.34
CA HIS A 209 -22.04 0.93 6.83
C HIS A 209 -21.51 -0.02 7.90
N LEU A 210 -20.18 -0.18 8.01
CA LEU A 210 -19.62 -1.29 8.79
C LEU A 210 -18.84 -0.88 10.03
N GLY A 211 -18.30 0.35 10.08
CA GLY A 211 -17.43 0.77 11.20
C GLY A 211 -16.24 -0.17 11.39
N ARG A 212 -15.70 -0.67 10.29
CA ARG A 212 -14.69 -1.72 10.20
C ARG A 212 -13.52 -1.20 9.37
N ASP A 213 -12.31 -1.64 9.68
CA ASP A 213 -11.15 -1.20 8.92
C ASP A 213 -11.20 -1.80 7.51
N LYS A 214 -11.02 -0.95 6.50
CA LYS A 214 -10.94 -1.36 5.10
C LYS A 214 -9.61 -2.04 4.76
N HIS A 215 -8.56 -1.80 5.54
CA HIS A 215 -7.26 -2.45 5.37
C HIS A 215 -7.19 -3.82 6.05
N ASP A 216 -8.06 -4.07 7.04
CA ASP A 216 -8.26 -5.38 7.66
C ASP A 216 -9.73 -5.63 8.03
N ILE A 217 -10.43 -6.41 7.21
CA ILE A 217 -11.84 -6.72 7.45
C ILE A 217 -12.07 -7.51 8.74
N ARG A 218 -11.03 -7.96 9.45
CA ARG A 218 -11.17 -8.67 10.71
C ARG A 218 -11.38 -7.73 11.88
N PHE A 219 -11.01 -6.46 11.79
CA PHE A 219 -11.02 -5.53 12.94
C PHE A 219 -12.01 -4.37 12.79
N LEU A 220 -12.71 -4.04 13.88
CA LEU A 220 -13.55 -2.84 13.94
C LEU A 220 -12.69 -1.58 14.10
N SER A 221 -13.13 -0.46 13.54
CA SER A 221 -12.45 0.82 13.67
C SER A 221 -12.76 1.49 15.03
N PRO A 222 -11.77 2.12 15.71
CA PRO A 222 -10.36 2.22 15.32
C PRO A 222 -9.61 0.88 15.49
N ASP A 223 -8.85 0.50 14.46
CA ASP A 223 -7.93 -0.63 14.49
C ASP A 223 -6.56 -0.18 15.05
N PRO A 224 -6.01 -0.84 16.10
CA PRO A 224 -4.69 -0.53 16.61
C PRO A 224 -3.52 -1.08 15.77
N PHE A 225 -3.79 -1.83 14.70
CA PHE A 225 -2.77 -2.52 13.91
C PHE A 225 -2.67 -2.00 12.47
N PRO A 226 -1.46 -1.88 11.91
CA PRO A 226 -0.17 -1.83 12.62
C PRO A 226 -0.07 -0.63 13.58
N SER A 227 0.80 -0.72 14.59
CA SER A 227 0.97 0.37 15.55
C SER A 227 1.56 1.63 14.89
N LYS A 228 0.96 2.79 15.16
CA LYS A 228 1.44 4.11 14.69
C LYS A 228 2.60 4.71 15.50
N PHE A 229 3.15 3.99 16.47
CA PHE A 229 4.27 4.45 17.31
C PHE A 229 5.50 4.94 16.51
N PHE A 230 5.71 4.41 15.31
CA PHE A 230 6.84 4.82 14.47
C PHE A 230 6.79 6.32 14.10
N ILE A 231 5.61 6.93 14.04
CA ILE A 231 5.45 8.36 13.75
C ILE A 231 6.08 9.20 14.87
N ASP A 232 5.77 8.87 16.13
CA ASP A 232 6.34 9.54 17.31
C ASP A 232 7.85 9.31 17.38
N TYR A 233 8.29 8.08 17.11
CA TYR A 233 9.71 7.73 17.08
C TYR A 233 10.48 8.54 16.03
N LEU A 234 9.95 8.64 14.80
CA LEU A 234 10.59 9.41 13.71
C LEU A 234 10.55 10.93 13.96
N ASN A 235 9.62 11.40 14.80
CA ASN A 235 9.53 12.80 15.20
C ASN A 235 10.27 13.13 16.51
N ALA A 236 10.88 12.14 17.17
CA ALA A 236 11.72 12.40 18.34
C ALA A 236 12.96 13.26 17.93
N PRO A 237 13.27 14.36 18.66
CA PRO A 237 14.37 15.25 18.29
C PRO A 237 15.72 14.55 18.13
N GLU A 238 16.02 13.59 19.01
CA GLU A 238 17.24 12.79 18.94
C GLU A 238 17.30 11.89 17.70
N VAL A 239 16.16 11.37 17.23
CA VAL A 239 16.09 10.53 16.04
C VAL A 239 16.26 11.37 14.78
N GLN A 240 15.55 12.50 14.67
CA GLN A 240 15.71 13.43 13.55
C GLN A 240 17.14 13.93 13.42
N ALA A 241 17.76 14.32 14.54
CA ALA A 241 19.16 14.74 14.56
C ALA A 241 20.11 13.62 14.12
N ALA A 242 19.85 12.37 14.53
CA ALA A 242 20.67 11.21 14.18
C ALA A 242 20.59 10.84 12.70
N ILE A 243 19.41 10.94 12.07
CA ILE A 243 19.23 10.65 10.63
C ILE A 243 19.47 11.86 9.73
N GLY A 244 19.71 13.04 10.31
CA GLY A 244 19.89 14.28 9.56
C GLY A 244 18.61 14.80 8.91
N ALA A 245 17.44 14.49 9.48
CA ALA A 245 16.17 15.00 8.99
C ALA A 245 16.07 16.52 9.21
N TYR A 246 15.70 17.24 8.16
CA TYR A 246 15.53 18.70 8.21
C TYR A 246 14.09 19.11 8.57
N GLN A 247 13.12 18.22 8.35
CA GLN A 247 11.70 18.44 8.62
C GLN A 247 11.13 17.33 9.49
N ASN A 248 9.97 17.59 10.07
CA ASN A 248 9.15 16.60 10.73
C ASN A 248 8.61 15.55 9.76
N PHE A 249 8.50 14.32 10.25
CA PHE A 249 7.94 13.22 9.50
C PHE A 249 6.42 13.36 9.43
N SER A 250 5.86 13.17 8.24
CA SER A 250 4.43 13.02 8.00
C SER A 250 4.16 11.67 7.30
N GLU A 251 3.29 10.85 7.90
CA GLU A 251 2.88 9.54 7.34
C GLU A 251 2.32 9.68 5.91
N SER A 252 1.62 10.77 5.62
CA SER A 252 1.04 11.07 4.32
C SER A 252 1.07 12.56 4.01
N SER A 253 0.69 12.93 2.79
CA SER A 253 0.64 14.33 2.34
C SER A 253 -0.62 14.62 1.55
N LEU A 254 -1.50 15.44 2.13
CA LEU A 254 -2.72 15.92 1.48
C LEU A 254 -2.41 16.72 0.22
N THR A 255 -1.30 17.46 0.19
CA THR A 255 -0.88 18.20 -1.00
C THR A 255 -0.54 17.27 -2.16
N VAL A 256 0.15 16.16 -1.89
CA VAL A 256 0.43 15.13 -2.91
C VAL A 256 -0.86 14.41 -3.33
N TYR A 257 -1.70 14.03 -2.37
CA TYR A 257 -3.01 13.44 -2.65
C TYR A 257 -3.83 14.33 -3.60
N ASP A 258 -4.02 15.60 -3.25
CA ASP A 258 -4.77 16.56 -4.06
C ASP A 258 -4.16 16.73 -5.45
N ALA A 259 -2.82 16.79 -5.54
CA ALA A 259 -2.12 16.89 -6.81
C ALA A 259 -2.44 15.70 -7.73
N PHE A 260 -2.41 14.47 -7.21
CA PHE A 260 -2.76 13.27 -7.97
C PHE A 260 -4.25 13.22 -8.33
N VAL A 261 -5.13 13.66 -7.43
CA VAL A 261 -6.57 13.79 -7.69
C VAL A 261 -6.84 14.76 -8.85
N THR A 262 -6.03 15.82 -9.03
CA THR A 262 -6.22 16.77 -10.15
C THR A 262 -6.14 16.13 -11.53
N THR A 263 -5.43 15.00 -11.66
CA THR A 263 -5.32 14.25 -12.92
C THR A 263 -6.20 13.00 -12.94
N GLY A 264 -6.87 12.69 -11.83
CA GLY A 264 -7.65 11.47 -11.65
C GLY A 264 -6.79 10.20 -11.75
N ASP A 265 -5.52 10.27 -11.33
CA ASP A 265 -4.51 9.24 -11.60
C ASP A 265 -4.90 7.85 -11.08
N GLU A 266 -5.57 7.78 -9.92
CA GLU A 266 -6.05 6.55 -9.29
C GLU A 266 -7.10 5.78 -10.12
N SER A 267 -8.05 6.50 -10.73
CA SER A 267 -9.11 5.93 -11.59
C SER A 267 -8.76 5.97 -13.08
N ARG A 268 -7.52 6.36 -13.41
CA ARG A 268 -7.04 6.45 -14.78
C ARG A 268 -6.39 5.15 -15.18
N GLU A 269 -6.71 4.70 -16.39
CA GLU A 269 -5.99 3.59 -17.02
C GLU A 269 -4.57 4.06 -17.38
N SER A 270 -3.66 3.85 -16.43
CA SER A 270 -2.31 4.39 -16.44
C SER A 270 -1.32 3.50 -17.18
N GLY A 271 -1.76 2.37 -17.73
CA GLY A 271 -0.92 1.41 -18.46
C GLY A 271 -0.13 0.46 -17.55
N THR A 272 -0.62 0.23 -16.32
CA THR A 272 0.06 -0.57 -15.28
C THR A 272 0.19 -2.04 -15.70
N VAL A 273 -0.86 -2.64 -16.25
CA VAL A 273 -0.86 -4.02 -16.76
C VAL A 273 0.04 -4.15 -17.99
N GLU A 274 0.06 -3.16 -18.89
CA GLU A 274 0.97 -3.11 -20.04
C GLU A 274 2.43 -3.02 -19.59
N ALA A 275 2.73 -2.21 -18.59
CA ALA A 275 4.05 -2.11 -18.01
C ALA A 275 4.49 -3.43 -17.37
N LEU A 276 3.60 -4.11 -16.62
CA LEU A 276 3.86 -5.46 -16.10
C LEU A 276 4.16 -6.47 -17.23
N ASN A 277 3.40 -6.42 -18.32
CA ASN A 277 3.64 -7.26 -19.50
C ASN A 277 5.04 -7.02 -20.11
N LYS A 278 5.46 -5.76 -20.21
CA LYS A 278 6.80 -5.41 -20.70
C LYS A 278 7.90 -5.94 -19.77
N LEU A 279 7.77 -5.73 -18.46
CA LEU A 279 8.73 -6.20 -17.47
C LEU A 279 8.90 -7.73 -17.54
N VAL A 280 7.80 -8.49 -17.62
CA VAL A 280 7.85 -9.95 -17.79
C VAL A 280 8.53 -10.32 -19.11
N SER A 281 8.23 -9.63 -20.22
CA SER A 281 8.86 -9.89 -21.52
C SER A 281 10.37 -9.58 -21.54
N GLN A 282 10.82 -8.69 -20.65
CA GLN A 282 12.23 -8.33 -20.45
C GLN A 282 12.95 -9.26 -19.46
N ASN A 283 12.33 -10.38 -19.08
CA ASN A 283 12.90 -11.40 -18.19
C ASN A 283 13.14 -10.90 -16.74
N VAL A 284 12.41 -9.85 -16.33
CA VAL A 284 12.37 -9.39 -14.93
C VAL A 284 11.49 -10.34 -14.12
N THR A 285 11.91 -10.70 -12.91
CA THR A 285 11.07 -11.44 -11.97
C THR A 285 9.97 -10.54 -11.44
N VAL A 286 8.71 -10.92 -11.63
CA VAL A 286 7.56 -10.12 -11.19
C VAL A 286 6.68 -10.96 -10.28
N MET A 287 6.53 -10.54 -9.03
CA MET A 287 5.65 -11.17 -8.04
C MET A 287 4.59 -10.19 -7.58
N LEU A 288 3.34 -10.50 -7.89
CA LEU A 288 2.19 -9.83 -7.28
C LEU A 288 1.79 -10.67 -6.06
N TYR A 289 1.54 -10.04 -4.92
CA TYR A 289 1.08 -10.74 -3.73
C TYR A 289 0.01 -9.93 -3.01
N ALA A 290 -0.93 -10.59 -2.36
CA ALA A 290 -2.00 -9.91 -1.64
C ALA A 290 -2.41 -10.70 -0.39
N GLY A 291 -2.54 -9.99 0.73
CA GLY A 291 -3.24 -10.47 1.92
C GLY A 291 -4.74 -10.61 1.66
N ASP A 292 -5.35 -11.69 2.13
CA ASP A 292 -6.76 -11.95 1.84
C ASP A 292 -7.79 -11.29 2.78
N ALA A 293 -7.34 -10.66 3.86
CA ALA A 293 -8.17 -9.84 4.77
C ALA A 293 -8.28 -8.37 4.35
N ASP A 294 -7.52 -7.93 3.35
CA ASP A 294 -7.59 -6.57 2.81
C ASP A 294 -8.84 -6.41 1.94
N TYR A 295 -9.63 -5.37 2.16
CA TYR A 295 -10.76 -5.00 1.30
C TYR A 295 -10.35 -3.98 0.24
N ASP A 296 -9.54 -3.00 0.60
CA ASP A 296 -9.17 -1.83 -0.20
C ASP A 296 -8.46 -2.24 -1.50
N CYS A 297 -7.39 -3.04 -1.36
CA CYS A 297 -6.64 -3.60 -2.48
C CYS A 297 -6.72 -5.13 -2.47
N ASN A 298 -7.94 -5.66 -2.35
CA ASN A 298 -8.18 -7.06 -2.07
C ASN A 298 -7.57 -8.06 -3.06
N TRP A 299 -7.32 -9.27 -2.57
CA TRP A 299 -6.68 -10.34 -3.32
C TRP A 299 -7.46 -10.82 -4.55
N LEU A 300 -8.78 -10.60 -4.62
CA LEU A 300 -9.58 -10.96 -5.79
C LEU A 300 -9.23 -10.06 -6.97
N ALA A 301 -9.08 -8.75 -6.74
CA ALA A 301 -8.63 -7.80 -7.74
C ALA A 301 -7.20 -8.11 -8.22
N ASN A 302 -6.32 -8.43 -7.27
CA ASN A 302 -4.93 -8.79 -7.55
C ASN A 302 -4.84 -10.12 -8.33
N GLU A 303 -5.68 -11.12 -8.04
CA GLU A 303 -5.77 -12.37 -8.81
C GLU A 303 -6.19 -12.10 -10.26
N VAL A 304 -7.22 -11.27 -10.46
CA VAL A 304 -7.71 -10.92 -11.81
C VAL A 304 -6.63 -10.15 -12.56
N THR A 305 -6.01 -9.14 -11.92
CA THR A 305 -4.90 -8.37 -12.51
C THR A 305 -3.76 -9.30 -12.93
N ALA A 306 -3.38 -10.27 -12.10
CA ALA A 306 -2.35 -11.23 -12.46
C ALA A 306 -2.72 -12.08 -13.68
N GLY A 307 -4.00 -12.36 -13.91
CA GLY A 307 -4.49 -13.03 -15.11
C GLY A 307 -4.43 -12.17 -16.38
N GLU A 308 -4.52 -10.84 -16.25
CA GLU A 308 -4.38 -9.91 -17.38
C GLU A 308 -2.91 -9.68 -17.79
N VAL A 309 -1.97 -10.00 -16.89
CA VAL A 309 -0.55 -10.11 -17.24
C VAL A 309 -0.36 -11.37 -18.09
N LYS A 310 -0.06 -11.19 -19.38
CA LYS A 310 0.13 -12.23 -20.41
C LYS A 310 1.47 -12.96 -20.26
N ALA A 311 1.82 -13.33 -19.03
CA ALA A 311 3.01 -14.10 -18.72
C ALA A 311 2.92 -15.50 -19.36
N PRO A 312 3.92 -15.94 -20.13
CA PRO A 312 3.89 -17.22 -20.83
C PRO A 312 3.57 -18.40 -19.90
N GLY A 313 2.48 -19.11 -20.19
CA GLY A 313 2.07 -20.31 -19.45
C GLY A 313 1.31 -20.06 -18.14
N PHE A 314 1.11 -18.81 -17.72
CA PHE A 314 0.42 -18.51 -16.45
C PHE A 314 -1.02 -19.04 -16.39
N ASP A 315 -1.77 -19.03 -17.50
CA ASP A 315 -3.10 -19.65 -17.57
C ASP A 315 -3.09 -21.18 -17.38
N CYS A 316 -1.97 -21.82 -17.71
CA CYS A 316 -1.76 -23.25 -17.55
C CYS A 316 -1.35 -23.63 -16.12
N ALA A 317 -0.70 -22.73 -15.38
CA ALA A 317 -0.33 -22.94 -13.98
C ALA A 317 -1.55 -23.15 -13.06
N GLY A 318 -1.31 -23.70 -11.88
CA GLY A 318 -2.29 -23.86 -10.81
C GLY A 318 -1.70 -23.50 -9.44
N TYR A 319 -2.56 -23.22 -8.47
CA TYR A 319 -2.20 -22.89 -7.11
C TYR A 319 -1.65 -24.10 -6.36
N VAL A 320 -0.51 -23.90 -5.72
CA VAL A 320 0.12 -24.84 -4.78
C VAL A 320 0.39 -24.12 -3.47
N ASN A 321 0.43 -24.88 -2.37
CA ASN A 321 0.76 -24.31 -1.07
C ASN A 321 2.20 -23.83 -1.04
N ILE A 322 2.42 -22.69 -0.38
CA ILE A 322 3.77 -22.22 -0.04
C ILE A 322 4.22 -23.02 1.18
N THR A 323 5.39 -23.64 1.09
CA THR A 323 6.05 -24.26 2.25
C THR A 323 6.90 -23.21 2.95
N THR A 324 6.84 -23.12 4.26
CA THR A 324 7.70 -22.26 5.09
C THR A 324 8.48 -23.06 6.13
N SER A 325 9.48 -22.44 6.75
CA SER A 325 10.36 -23.07 7.74
C SER A 325 9.65 -23.53 9.02
N ASP A 326 8.48 -22.97 9.35
CA ASP A 326 7.62 -23.38 10.47
C ASP A 326 6.63 -24.50 10.10
N THR A 327 6.67 -24.99 8.86
CA THR A 327 5.81 -26.06 8.31
C THR A 327 4.31 -25.73 8.25
N VAL A 328 3.94 -24.46 8.48
CA VAL A 328 2.57 -23.96 8.34
C VAL A 328 2.33 -23.51 6.89
N VAL A 329 1.11 -23.68 6.38
CA VAL A 329 0.75 -23.16 5.07
C VAL A 329 0.22 -21.74 5.24
N HIS A 330 1.06 -20.74 5.00
CA HIS A 330 0.71 -19.32 5.11
C HIS A 330 0.06 -18.73 3.86
N GLY A 331 -0.12 -19.53 2.81
CA GLY A 331 -0.67 -19.05 1.56
C GLY A 331 -0.51 -20.02 0.40
N GLN A 332 -0.92 -19.55 -0.77
CA GLN A 332 -0.81 -20.28 -2.02
C GLN A 332 -0.19 -19.41 -3.10
N VAL A 333 0.57 -20.05 -3.98
CA VAL A 333 1.15 -19.40 -5.16
C VAL A 333 0.73 -20.10 -6.44
N LYS A 334 0.44 -19.29 -7.45
CA LYS A 334 0.37 -19.69 -8.85
C LYS A 334 1.56 -19.05 -9.56
N GLN A 335 2.41 -19.84 -10.21
CA GLN A 335 3.64 -19.34 -10.84
C GLN A 335 3.88 -19.97 -12.20
N ALA A 336 4.32 -19.15 -13.15
CA ALA A 336 4.83 -19.56 -14.46
C ALA A 336 6.14 -18.83 -14.74
N GLY A 337 7.24 -19.59 -14.84
CA GLY A 337 8.59 -19.04 -14.93
C GLY A 337 8.86 -18.00 -13.84
N LYS A 338 9.19 -16.79 -14.27
CA LYS A 338 9.53 -15.63 -13.42
C LYS A 338 8.33 -14.76 -13.02
N PHE A 339 7.11 -15.13 -13.40
CA PHE A 339 5.90 -14.43 -12.99
C PHE A 339 5.08 -15.26 -12.00
N SER A 340 4.65 -14.64 -10.91
CA SER A 340 3.85 -15.31 -9.88
C SER A 340 2.81 -14.40 -9.25
N PHE A 341 1.68 -15.00 -8.87
CA PHE A 341 0.71 -14.40 -7.96
C PHE A 341 0.61 -15.22 -6.67
N VAL A 342 0.72 -14.52 -5.54
CA VAL A 342 0.64 -15.10 -4.20
C VAL A 342 -0.57 -14.57 -3.46
N ARG A 343 -1.41 -15.47 -2.95
CA ARG A 343 -2.40 -15.15 -1.92
C ARG A 343 -1.81 -15.52 -0.57
N VAL A 344 -1.75 -14.56 0.35
CA VAL A 344 -1.27 -14.76 1.73
C VAL A 344 -2.48 -14.85 2.66
N TYR A 345 -2.55 -15.92 3.45
CA TYR A 345 -3.66 -16.21 4.36
C TYR A 345 -3.56 -15.41 5.65
N ASP A 346 -4.70 -15.14 6.29
CA ASP A 346 -4.80 -14.45 7.58
C ASP A 346 -4.01 -13.12 7.59
N CYS A 347 -4.05 -12.40 6.47
CA CYS A 347 -3.16 -11.28 6.21
C CYS A 347 -3.91 -10.08 5.63
N ALA A 348 -3.70 -8.90 6.19
CA ALA A 348 -4.33 -7.66 5.76
C ALA A 348 -3.42 -6.86 4.80
N HIS A 349 -3.64 -5.56 4.68
CA HIS A 349 -2.99 -4.68 3.71
C HIS A 349 -1.45 -4.70 3.80
N GLU A 350 -0.86 -4.47 4.99
CA GLU A 350 0.59 -4.46 5.21
C GLU A 350 1.13 -5.88 5.45
N VAL A 351 1.25 -6.68 4.39
CA VAL A 351 1.57 -8.11 4.49
C VAL A 351 2.75 -8.46 5.42
N PRO A 352 3.90 -7.74 5.37
CA PRO A 352 5.05 -8.04 6.24
C PRO A 352 4.76 -7.88 7.74
N PHE A 353 3.77 -7.08 8.13
CA PHE A 353 3.36 -6.95 9.53
C PHE A 353 2.57 -8.19 10.01
N TYR A 354 1.60 -8.63 9.22
CA TYR A 354 0.68 -9.71 9.59
C TYR A 354 1.32 -11.09 9.47
N GLN A 355 2.10 -11.32 8.41
CA GLN A 355 2.72 -12.62 8.10
C GLN A 355 4.23 -12.48 7.87
N PRO A 356 5.01 -12.03 8.87
CA PRO A 356 6.42 -11.66 8.69
C PRO A 356 7.31 -12.81 8.21
N LEU A 357 7.06 -14.04 8.69
CA LEU A 357 7.83 -15.22 8.27
C LEU A 357 7.61 -15.53 6.79
N ALA A 358 6.33 -15.64 6.38
CA ALA A 358 5.98 -15.93 5.00
C ALA A 358 6.44 -14.81 4.07
N ALA A 359 6.25 -13.54 4.46
CA ALA A 359 6.70 -12.37 3.71
C ALA A 359 8.22 -12.38 3.47
N LEU A 360 9.02 -12.66 4.51
CA LEU A 360 10.48 -12.74 4.38
C LEU A 360 10.91 -13.89 3.47
N GLU A 361 10.28 -15.06 3.60
CA GLU A 361 10.65 -16.22 2.78
C GLU A 361 10.28 -16.05 1.30
N ILE A 362 9.10 -15.52 0.97
CA ILE A 362 8.74 -15.26 -0.44
C ILE A 362 9.59 -14.12 -1.02
N PHE A 363 9.94 -13.10 -0.21
CA PHE A 363 10.84 -12.03 -0.60
C PHE A 363 12.22 -12.59 -0.96
N ASP A 364 12.83 -13.37 -0.06
CA ASP A 364 14.15 -13.98 -0.26
C ASP A 364 14.16 -14.89 -1.51
N ARG A 365 13.11 -15.70 -1.71
CA ARG A 365 12.97 -16.55 -2.90
C ARG A 365 12.92 -15.72 -4.17
N ALA A 366 12.11 -14.67 -4.21
CA ALA A 366 11.91 -13.86 -5.39
C ALA A 366 13.21 -13.13 -5.80
N ILE A 367 13.91 -12.49 -4.86
CA ILE A 367 15.15 -11.76 -5.16
C ILE A 367 16.31 -12.70 -5.53
N ASN A 368 16.30 -13.95 -5.05
CA ASN A 368 17.29 -14.96 -5.41
C ASN A 368 16.89 -15.81 -6.64
N GLY A 369 15.79 -15.45 -7.33
CA GLY A 369 15.34 -16.16 -8.53
C GLY A 369 15.00 -17.64 -8.25
N LYS A 370 14.28 -17.89 -7.16
CA LYS A 370 13.77 -19.21 -6.77
C LYS A 370 12.27 -19.32 -7.00
N ASP A 371 11.77 -20.55 -7.07
CA ASP A 371 10.33 -20.78 -7.09
C ASP A 371 9.73 -20.35 -5.75
N ILE A 372 8.58 -19.70 -5.81
CA ILE A 372 7.96 -19.10 -4.64
C ILE A 372 7.35 -20.17 -3.74
N ALA A 373 6.93 -21.31 -4.30
CA ALA A 373 6.28 -22.38 -3.56
C ALA A 373 7.22 -23.00 -2.51
N THR A 374 8.45 -23.31 -2.90
CA THR A 374 9.40 -24.10 -2.08
C THR A 374 10.74 -23.44 -1.83
N GLY A 375 11.17 -22.51 -2.69
CA GLY A 375 12.49 -21.91 -2.65
C GLY A 375 13.64 -22.81 -3.13
N VAL A 376 13.34 -24.00 -3.65
CA VAL A 376 14.35 -25.02 -4.00
C VAL A 376 14.80 -24.89 -5.46
N HIS A 377 13.85 -24.68 -6.36
CA HIS A 377 14.05 -24.67 -7.79
C HIS A 377 14.36 -23.25 -8.29
N SER A 378 15.17 -23.15 -9.32
CA SER A 378 15.30 -21.91 -10.09
C SER A 378 14.38 -22.03 -11.32
N PRO A 379 13.27 -21.27 -11.39
CA PRO A 379 12.26 -21.44 -12.42
C PRO A 379 12.83 -21.01 -13.78
N ALA A 380 13.11 -22.00 -14.64
CA ALA A 380 13.49 -21.78 -16.03
C ALA A 380 12.26 -21.52 -16.92
N ASP A 381 12.50 -21.20 -18.18
CA ASP A 381 11.45 -21.09 -19.20
C ASP A 381 10.62 -22.38 -19.24
N GLY A 382 9.30 -22.24 -19.04
CA GLY A 382 8.36 -23.37 -18.99
C GLY A 382 8.13 -23.98 -17.59
N TYR A 383 8.77 -23.48 -16.52
CA TYR A 383 8.38 -23.83 -15.15
C TYR A 383 6.92 -23.45 -14.91
N LEU A 384 6.12 -24.36 -14.37
CA LEU A 384 4.72 -24.14 -13.99
C LEU A 384 4.46 -24.79 -12.64
N THR A 385 3.77 -24.09 -11.75
CA THR A 385 3.16 -24.75 -10.59
C THR A 385 1.98 -25.62 -11.05
N VAL A 386 1.92 -26.87 -10.56
CA VAL A 386 0.88 -27.84 -10.93
C VAL A 386 -0.03 -28.06 -9.73
N GLY A 387 -1.20 -27.41 -9.77
CA GLY A 387 -2.16 -27.46 -8.67
C GLY A 387 -3.57 -27.01 -9.09
N THR A 388 -4.37 -26.51 -8.15
CA THR A 388 -5.77 -26.15 -8.44
C THR A 388 -5.88 -24.88 -9.27
N LYS A 389 -6.88 -24.79 -10.16
CA LYS A 389 -7.08 -23.58 -10.97
C LYS A 389 -7.49 -22.33 -10.18
N LYS A 390 -8.03 -22.53 -8.98
CA LYS A 390 -8.48 -21.48 -8.07
C LYS A 390 -7.94 -21.75 -6.67
N SER A 391 -7.64 -20.70 -5.92
CA SER A 391 -7.39 -20.77 -4.48
C SER A 391 -8.74 -20.86 -3.77
N LYS A 392 -9.07 -22.04 -3.22
CA LYS A 392 -10.39 -22.33 -2.62
C LYS A 392 -10.40 -22.32 -1.10
N TYR A 393 -9.24 -22.13 -0.47
CA TYR A 393 -9.15 -22.06 0.98
C TYR A 393 -9.94 -20.86 1.51
N ARG A 394 -10.60 -21.06 2.65
CA ARG A 394 -11.39 -20.06 3.36
C ARG A 394 -10.94 -20.10 4.82
N GLU A 395 -10.53 -18.96 5.35
CA GLU A 395 -10.08 -18.77 6.74
C GLU A 395 -11.25 -18.98 7.71
N GLY A 396 -12.46 -18.64 7.24
CA GLY A 396 -13.67 -18.65 8.07
C GLY A 396 -13.70 -17.47 9.05
N SER A 397 -14.72 -17.43 9.88
CA SER A 397 -15.01 -16.24 10.71
C SER A 397 -14.25 -16.17 12.03
N SER A 398 -13.33 -17.10 12.30
CA SER A 398 -12.71 -17.26 13.62
C SER A 398 -11.82 -16.11 14.06
N THR A 399 -11.26 -15.36 13.10
CA THR A 399 -10.40 -14.19 13.35
C THR A 399 -11.16 -12.86 13.30
N ILE A 400 -12.45 -12.86 12.95
CA ILE A 400 -13.27 -11.65 12.94
C ILE A 400 -13.51 -11.16 14.36
N GLN A 401 -13.12 -9.91 14.63
CA GLN A 401 -13.41 -9.20 15.87
C GLN A 401 -14.77 -8.51 15.79
N TYR A 402 -15.56 -8.66 16.85
CA TYR A 402 -16.88 -8.05 17.02
C TYR A 402 -16.91 -6.95 18.08
N GLU A 403 -15.77 -6.69 18.71
CA GLU A 403 -15.54 -5.59 19.64
C GLU A 403 -14.32 -4.79 19.16
N ILE A 404 -14.29 -3.50 19.45
CA ILE A 404 -13.14 -2.65 19.16
C ILE A 404 -11.97 -3.15 20.01
N VAL A 405 -10.84 -3.44 19.35
CA VAL A 405 -9.65 -3.93 20.01
C VAL A 405 -9.00 -2.78 20.79
N PRO A 406 -8.55 -3.02 22.05
CA PRO A 406 -7.86 -1.99 22.83
C PRO A 406 -6.63 -1.45 22.10
N TRP A 407 -6.41 -0.13 22.19
CA TRP A 407 -5.32 0.56 21.50
C TRP A 407 -3.91 0.08 21.90
N ASP A 408 -3.79 -0.54 23.09
CA ASP A 408 -2.55 -1.07 23.66
C ASP A 408 -2.39 -2.60 23.47
N ALA A 409 -3.27 -3.22 22.68
CA ALA A 409 -3.13 -4.61 22.28
C ALA A 409 -1.91 -4.79 21.35
N THR A 410 -1.37 -6.01 21.30
CA THR A 410 -0.36 -6.40 20.31
C THR A 410 -0.90 -7.48 19.39
N TYR A 411 -0.46 -7.50 18.14
CA TYR A 411 -0.91 -8.50 17.17
C TYR A 411 -0.20 -9.84 17.38
N ASN A 412 -0.93 -10.95 17.33
CA ASN A 412 -0.37 -12.30 17.36
C ASN A 412 -0.29 -12.86 15.94
N THR A 413 0.91 -12.83 15.34
CA THR A 413 1.16 -13.33 13.98
C THR A 413 1.03 -14.85 13.84
N THR A 414 0.94 -15.61 14.95
CA THR A 414 0.71 -17.06 14.90
C THR A 414 -0.78 -17.40 14.82
N THR A 415 -1.62 -16.63 15.51
CA THR A 415 -3.07 -16.91 15.60
C THR A 415 -3.94 -15.96 14.77
N GLY A 416 -3.36 -14.87 14.25
CA GLY A 416 -4.09 -13.82 13.55
C GLY A 416 -5.02 -12.99 14.45
N LEU A 417 -4.84 -13.06 15.78
CA LEU A 417 -5.72 -12.46 16.80
C LEU A 417 -4.97 -11.40 17.63
N PRO A 418 -5.67 -10.45 18.26
CA PRO A 418 -5.05 -9.58 19.26
C PRO A 418 -4.62 -10.39 20.50
N ASN A 419 -3.45 -10.10 21.04
CA ASN A 419 -3.07 -10.54 22.37
C ASN A 419 -3.82 -9.71 23.42
N PRO A 420 -4.11 -10.28 24.62
CA PRO A 420 -4.67 -9.51 25.73
C PRO A 420 -3.81 -8.28 26.04
N PRO A 421 -4.40 -7.13 26.43
CA PRO A 421 -3.64 -5.97 26.83
C PRO A 421 -2.62 -6.37 27.89
N GLY A 422 -1.34 -6.08 27.63
CA GLY A 422 -0.31 -6.29 28.63
C GLY A 422 -0.65 -5.45 29.85
N GLY A 423 -0.76 -6.04 31.04
CA GLY A 423 -1.07 -5.35 32.30
C GLY A 423 -0.03 -4.33 32.78
N LEU A 424 0.59 -3.59 31.86
CA LEU A 424 1.40 -2.42 32.11
C LEU A 424 0.48 -1.33 32.68
N LYS A 425 0.34 -1.33 34.00
CA LYS A 425 -0.07 -0.14 34.75
C LYS A 425 0.76 1.03 34.22
N ARG A 426 0.09 2.05 33.67
CA ARG A 426 0.66 3.38 33.41
C ARG A 426 1.63 3.72 34.55
N ARG A 427 2.94 3.78 34.27
CA ARG A 427 3.80 4.70 35.01
C ARG A 427 3.32 6.07 34.57
N GLY A 428 2.50 6.71 35.42
CA GLY A 428 1.78 7.92 35.07
C GLY A 428 2.72 9.00 34.55
N LEU A 429 2.56 9.37 33.28
CA LEU A 429 2.62 10.77 32.93
C LEU A 429 1.32 11.39 33.45
N GLY A 430 1.47 12.34 34.37
CA GLY A 430 0.36 12.96 35.08
C GLY A 430 -0.58 13.69 34.15
N LEU A 431 -1.76 13.12 33.95
CA LEU A 431 -2.97 13.91 33.65
C LEU A 431 -3.28 14.74 34.89
N LEU A 432 -2.94 16.02 34.85
CA LEU A 432 -3.50 17.02 35.76
C LEU A 432 -4.98 17.17 35.43
N SER A 433 -5.81 16.35 36.09
CA SER A 433 -7.24 16.58 36.15
C SER A 433 -7.51 17.89 36.88
N LYS A 434 -8.28 18.76 36.22
CA LYS A 434 -8.96 19.91 36.81
C LYS A 434 -9.67 19.51 38.11
N GLU A 435 -9.72 20.49 39.01
CA GLU A 435 -10.39 20.52 40.32
C GLU A 435 -9.54 20.14 41.53
N GLY A 436 -9.07 21.19 42.22
CA GLY A 436 -8.41 21.05 43.51
C GLY A 436 -7.93 22.40 44.03
N LYS A 437 -8.86 23.27 44.45
CA LYS A 437 -8.54 24.43 45.29
C LYS A 437 -7.77 23.93 46.52
N LEU A 438 -6.54 24.39 46.71
CA LEU A 438 -5.96 24.42 48.05
C LEU A 438 -5.32 25.78 48.30
N ARG A 439 -5.89 26.47 49.29
CA ARG A 439 -5.41 27.72 49.86
C ARG A 439 -4.05 27.51 50.51
N LEU A 440 -3.15 28.45 50.28
CA LEU A 440 -1.97 28.72 51.11
C LEU A 440 -2.37 28.90 52.58
N ARG A 441 -1.60 28.29 53.50
CA ARG A 441 -0.87 28.98 54.58
C ARG A 441 -0.22 27.98 55.56
N PHE A 442 1.10 28.17 55.73
CA PHE A 442 2.04 27.77 56.79
C PHE A 442 2.16 26.29 57.15
#